data_AF-A0A8T7A757-F1
#
_entry.id   AF-A0A8T7A757-F1
#
_cell.length_a   1.000
_cell.length_b   1.000
_cell.length_c   1.000
_cell.angle_alpha   90.00
_cell.angle_beta   90.00
_cell.angle_gamma   90.00
#
_symmetry.space_group_name_H-M   'P 1'
#
loop_
_entity.id
_entity.type
_entity.pdbx_description
1 polymer ?
#
loop_
_entity_poly.entity_id
_entity_poly.type
_entity_poly.pdbx_seq_one_letter_code
_entity_poly.pdbx_strand_id
1 'polypeptide(L)'
;MLLRRITQHVRDQNWFAVFLDFLIVVVGVFIGIQVSNWNAETQQQESVDSYLKTIASNIAADLDALSQTRKKRELAQSLSLRNFLFIADKKILSRNEVGFAGEAFKQAQELHYFSPNTSGFEALKLSGGLDRLQGFDIETLLYNYYDLISQISIDEQNHNDLIKNLWLQYTSNFPDGLHEGEFLDPFFLSDKRFQSLQSDYSDLLSEKSTIAVLERANDIANLVQKYERLEQMGKTLIEMVDTETMNVSATTTKHLDNMHKYTSRFGYPDVMVDGQIALHSYYISATDSNNFRIKGLTADEIDESWQQRAFDYQTLAQSDNSLHIAYPGTADWAGVWIFSNYRNASDSANYKTLQIELKGDLGGEKLLLNLEDYEDPHNGSSTRYELEITDQWQTYNIDLAEFKTADLSKLNSLGFVFLGDQAQSFSVRTIRFLNTEAAP
;
A
#
# COMPACT_ATOMS: atom_id res chain seq x y z
N MET A 1 41.33 -92.46 22.23
CA MET A 1 40.05 -91.98 22.79
C MET A 1 40.01 -90.46 22.72
N LEU A 2 38.81 -89.87 22.74
CA LEU A 2 38.44 -88.45 22.84
C LEU A 2 38.47 -87.49 21.63
N LEU A 3 39.18 -87.75 20.52
CA LEU A 3 39.22 -86.77 19.41
C LEU A 3 38.44 -87.15 18.14
N ARG A 4 37.87 -88.36 18.07
CA ARG A 4 37.11 -88.82 16.88
C ARG A 4 35.59 -88.94 17.10
N ARG A 5 35.07 -88.50 18.25
CA ARG A 5 33.63 -88.54 18.57
C ARG A 5 33.00 -87.15 18.82
N ILE A 6 33.79 -86.08 18.87
CA ILE A 6 33.26 -84.71 19.00
C ILE A 6 33.02 -84.08 17.61
N THR A 7 33.86 -84.40 16.63
CA THR A 7 33.78 -83.82 15.26
C THR A 7 32.69 -84.45 14.38
N GLN A 8 32.02 -85.50 14.85
CA GLN A 8 31.01 -86.24 14.10
C GLN A 8 29.59 -86.05 14.66
N HIS A 9 29.44 -85.25 15.72
CA HIS A 9 28.14 -84.74 16.21
C HIS A 9 27.97 -83.22 15.99
N VAL A 10 28.99 -82.52 15.50
CA VAL A 10 28.88 -81.11 15.06
C VAL A 10 28.52 -81.01 13.57
N ARG A 11 28.54 -82.14 12.84
CA ARG A 11 28.55 -82.15 11.38
C ARG A 11 27.19 -82.36 10.72
N ASP A 12 26.15 -82.76 11.44
CA ASP A 12 24.80 -82.84 10.90
C ASP A 12 23.80 -82.32 11.94
N GLN A 13 22.97 -81.37 11.51
CA GLN A 13 21.79 -80.83 12.22
C GLN A 13 22.13 -79.95 13.43
N ASN A 14 22.59 -78.72 13.26
CA ASN A 14 21.67 -77.57 13.25
C ASN A 14 22.39 -76.27 12.87
N TRP A 15 23.58 -76.30 12.24
CA TRP A 15 24.28 -75.06 11.84
C TRP A 15 23.46 -74.17 10.90
N PHE A 16 22.65 -74.78 10.04
CA PHE A 16 21.65 -74.06 9.26
C PHE A 16 20.57 -73.41 10.14
N ALA A 17 20.11 -74.09 11.19
CA ALA A 17 19.16 -73.54 12.15
C ALA A 17 19.78 -72.41 13.00
N VAL A 18 21.04 -72.55 13.44
CA VAL A 18 21.79 -71.50 14.16
C VAL A 18 22.03 -70.28 13.26
N PHE A 19 22.34 -70.50 11.97
CA PHE A 19 22.46 -69.42 10.98
C PHE A 19 21.12 -68.73 10.72
N LEU A 20 20.04 -69.51 10.60
CA LEU A 20 18.68 -68.99 10.43
C LEU A 20 18.22 -68.19 11.66
N ASP A 21 18.47 -68.68 12.87
CA ASP A 21 18.18 -67.98 14.12
C ASP A 21 18.98 -66.67 14.22
N PHE A 22 20.28 -66.70 13.89
CA PHE A 22 21.11 -65.49 13.83
C PHE A 22 20.58 -64.49 12.79
N LEU A 23 20.20 -64.95 11.60
CA LEU A 23 19.64 -64.11 10.54
C LEU A 23 18.31 -63.47 10.98
N ILE A 24 17.43 -64.23 11.64
CA ILE A 24 16.16 -63.72 12.17
C ILE A 24 16.43 -62.62 13.22
N VAL A 25 17.40 -62.81 14.13
CA VAL A 25 17.76 -61.79 15.12
C VAL A 25 18.32 -60.53 14.45
N VAL A 26 19.24 -60.66 13.49
CA VAL A 26 19.82 -59.52 12.76
C VAL A 26 18.75 -58.76 11.97
N VAL A 27 17.86 -59.47 11.27
CA VAL A 27 16.72 -58.87 10.55
C VAL A 27 15.74 -58.22 11.54
N GLY A 28 15.50 -58.84 12.69
CA GLY A 28 14.64 -58.28 13.74
C GLY A 28 15.18 -56.96 14.30
N VAL A 29 16.47 -56.89 14.62
CA VAL A 29 17.13 -55.65 15.07
C VAL A 29 17.13 -54.61 13.96
N PHE A 30 17.43 -55.02 12.72
CA PHE A 30 17.41 -54.13 11.56
C PHE A 30 16.03 -53.50 11.32
N ILE A 31 14.96 -54.31 11.29
CA ILE A 31 13.58 -53.81 11.15
C ILE A 31 13.21 -52.93 12.34
N GLY A 32 13.60 -53.27 13.56
CA GLY A 32 13.37 -52.44 14.75
C GLY A 32 13.97 -51.05 14.62
N ILE A 33 15.22 -50.95 14.14
CA ILE A 33 15.88 -49.66 13.88
C ILE A 33 15.18 -48.92 12.75
N GLN A 34 14.82 -49.60 11.65
CA GLN A 34 14.12 -48.97 10.52
C GLN A 34 12.76 -48.39 10.93
N VAL A 35 11.97 -49.13 11.71
CA VAL A 35 10.67 -48.66 12.23
C VAL A 35 10.88 -47.49 13.20
N SER A 36 11.90 -47.55 14.07
CA SER A 36 12.23 -46.45 14.98
C SER A 36 12.63 -45.17 14.22
N ASN A 37 13.43 -45.30 13.16
CA ASN A 37 13.84 -44.18 12.32
C ASN A 37 12.64 -43.57 11.59
N TRP A 38 11.77 -44.41 11.02
CA TRP A 38 10.56 -43.94 10.34
C TRP A 38 9.59 -43.22 11.29
N ASN A 39 9.43 -43.73 12.51
CA ASN A 39 8.63 -43.08 13.54
C ASN A 39 9.22 -41.72 13.94
N ALA A 40 10.54 -41.64 14.11
CA ALA A 40 11.22 -40.38 14.40
C ALA A 40 11.08 -39.36 13.25
N GLU A 41 11.18 -39.81 11.99
CA GLU A 41 10.98 -38.96 10.82
C GLU A 41 9.56 -38.41 10.72
N THR A 42 8.55 -39.24 11.05
CA THR A 42 7.14 -38.85 11.07
C THR A 42 6.89 -37.82 12.16
N GLN A 43 7.37 -38.08 13.38
CA GLN A 43 7.21 -37.16 14.51
C GLN A 43 7.85 -35.79 14.26
N GLN A 44 9.01 -35.77 13.59
CA GLN A 44 9.66 -34.52 13.22
C GLN A 44 8.90 -33.78 12.09
N GLN A 45 8.22 -34.50 11.18
CA GLN A 45 7.35 -33.87 10.20
C GLN A 45 6.14 -33.22 10.85
N GLU A 46 5.46 -33.93 11.75
CA GLU A 46 4.32 -33.41 12.51
C GLU A 46 4.69 -32.16 13.30
N SER A 47 5.92 -32.10 13.84
CA SER A 47 6.47 -30.93 14.51
C SER A 47 6.63 -29.74 13.56
N VAL A 48 7.20 -29.96 12.36
CA VAL A 48 7.31 -28.91 11.32
C VAL A 48 5.94 -28.39 10.92
N ASP A 49 4.98 -29.27 10.67
CA ASP A 49 3.62 -28.89 10.28
C ASP A 49 2.93 -28.09 11.40
N SER A 50 3.16 -28.46 12.66
CA SER A 50 2.69 -27.69 13.82
C SER A 50 3.31 -26.30 13.90
N TYR A 51 4.61 -26.15 13.60
CA TYR A 51 5.26 -24.85 13.53
C TYR A 51 4.70 -24.01 12.39
N LEU A 52 4.52 -24.59 11.21
CA LEU A 52 3.94 -23.90 10.05
C LEU A 52 2.52 -23.41 10.33
N LYS A 53 1.68 -24.22 10.99
CA LYS A 53 0.34 -23.80 11.43
C LYS A 53 0.38 -22.65 12.43
N THR A 54 1.34 -22.69 13.37
CA THR A 54 1.56 -21.59 14.32
C THR A 54 1.98 -20.31 13.59
N ILE A 55 2.92 -20.43 12.65
CA ILE A 55 3.38 -19.32 11.80
C ILE A 55 2.23 -18.74 10.99
N ALA A 56 1.42 -19.55 10.31
CA ALA A 56 0.26 -19.09 9.55
C ALA A 56 -0.73 -18.32 10.44
N SER A 57 -0.99 -18.81 11.65
CA SER A 57 -1.81 -18.10 12.63
C SER A 57 -1.18 -16.79 13.09
N ASN A 58 0.14 -16.72 13.28
CA ASN A 58 0.84 -15.49 13.62
C ASN A 58 0.75 -14.47 12.47
N ILE A 59 1.03 -14.91 11.24
CA ILE A 59 0.93 -14.10 10.03
C ILE A 59 -0.47 -13.52 9.90
N ALA A 60 -1.54 -14.31 10.08
CA ALA A 60 -2.90 -13.80 9.98
C ALA A 60 -3.18 -12.62 10.94
N ALA A 61 -2.70 -12.69 12.17
CA ALA A 61 -2.81 -11.60 13.14
C ALA A 61 -1.93 -10.40 12.78
N ASP A 62 -0.71 -10.66 12.28
CA ASP A 62 0.21 -9.61 11.84
C ASP A 62 -0.36 -8.85 10.63
N LEU A 63 -1.03 -9.53 9.70
CA LEU A 63 -1.66 -8.89 8.53
C LEU A 63 -2.81 -7.96 8.90
N ASP A 64 -3.62 -8.33 9.90
CA ASP A 64 -4.67 -7.44 10.41
C ASP A 64 -4.06 -6.17 11.04
N ALA A 65 -3.05 -6.35 11.90
CA ALA A 65 -2.34 -5.22 12.51
C ALA A 65 -1.67 -4.31 11.45
N LEU A 66 -1.07 -4.89 10.42
CA LEU A 66 -0.46 -4.17 9.31
C LEU A 66 -1.50 -3.37 8.52
N SER A 67 -2.66 -3.96 8.23
CA SER A 67 -3.76 -3.29 7.52
C SER A 67 -4.26 -2.06 8.29
N GLN A 68 -4.38 -2.14 9.62
CA GLN A 68 -4.75 -1.00 10.44
C GLN A 68 -3.69 0.11 10.41
N THR A 69 -2.40 -0.25 10.52
CA THR A 69 -1.30 0.71 10.42
C THR A 69 -1.27 1.39 9.05
N ARG A 70 -1.46 0.63 7.97
CA ARG A 70 -1.54 1.15 6.60
C ARG A 70 -2.67 2.18 6.48
N LYS A 71 -3.88 1.85 6.93
CA LYS A 71 -5.05 2.76 6.86
C LYS A 71 -4.81 4.07 7.59
N LYS A 72 -4.17 4.04 8.76
CA LYS A 72 -3.82 5.27 9.50
C LYS A 72 -2.82 6.14 8.74
N ARG A 73 -1.81 5.52 8.12
CA ARG A 73 -0.83 6.22 7.28
C ARG A 73 -1.47 6.83 6.04
N GLU A 74 -2.31 6.07 5.33
CA GLU A 74 -3.05 6.57 4.17
C GLU A 74 -4.02 7.70 4.54
N LEU A 75 -4.67 7.62 5.71
CA LEU A 75 -5.50 8.71 6.23
C LEU A 75 -4.66 9.97 6.46
N ALA A 76 -3.56 9.88 7.22
CA ALA A 76 -2.67 10.99 7.51
C ALA A 76 -2.09 11.62 6.23
N GLN A 77 -1.71 10.78 5.26
CA GLN A 77 -1.27 11.20 3.94
C GLN A 77 -2.38 11.96 3.21
N SER A 78 -3.60 11.41 3.14
CA SER A 78 -4.70 12.03 2.39
C SER A 78 -5.10 13.40 2.96
N LEU A 79 -5.07 13.54 4.30
CA LEU A 79 -5.36 14.79 4.99
C LEU A 79 -4.23 15.80 4.76
N SER A 80 -2.98 15.37 4.89
CA SER A 80 -1.80 16.23 4.68
C SER A 80 -1.74 16.74 3.23
N LEU A 81 -1.96 15.86 2.25
CA LEU A 81 -2.06 16.24 0.84
C LEU A 81 -3.12 17.32 0.61
N ARG A 82 -4.35 17.12 1.11
CA ARG A 82 -5.43 18.10 0.98
C ARG A 82 -5.11 19.41 1.69
N ASN A 83 -4.43 19.36 2.84
CA ASN A 83 -3.95 20.56 3.52
C ASN A 83 -2.98 21.35 2.63
N PHE A 84 -2.01 20.67 2.00
CA PHE A 84 -1.08 21.32 1.06
C PHE A 84 -1.77 21.86 -0.18
N LEU A 85 -2.69 21.09 -0.77
CA LEU A 85 -3.37 21.48 -1.99
C LEU A 85 -4.27 22.69 -1.76
N PHE A 86 -4.98 22.76 -0.63
CA PHE A 86 -6.12 23.70 -0.50
C PHE A 86 -6.01 24.72 0.63
N ILE A 87 -5.13 24.52 1.62
CA ILE A 87 -5.10 25.33 2.84
C ILE A 87 -3.76 26.04 3.06
N ALA A 88 -2.63 25.38 2.81
CA ALA A 88 -1.30 25.83 3.27
C ALA A 88 -0.90 27.27 2.88
N ASP A 89 -1.45 27.81 1.79
CA ASP A 89 -1.15 29.18 1.33
C ASP A 89 -2.17 30.24 1.74
N LYS A 90 -3.25 29.85 2.43
CA LYS A 90 -4.32 30.79 2.77
C LYS A 90 -3.88 31.74 3.88
N LYS A 91 -4.16 33.03 3.69
CA LYS A 91 -3.93 34.07 4.70
C LYS A 91 -5.12 34.26 5.64
N ILE A 92 -6.32 33.98 5.14
CA ILE A 92 -7.56 34.03 5.92
C ILE A 92 -8.16 32.64 5.86
N LEU A 93 -8.40 32.07 7.04
CA LEU A 93 -8.91 30.72 7.19
C LEU A 93 -10.29 30.76 7.85
N SER A 94 -11.21 30.02 7.26
CA SER A 94 -12.45 29.66 7.92
C SER A 94 -12.18 28.71 9.08
N ARG A 95 -13.12 28.68 10.03
CA ARG A 95 -13.03 27.80 11.20
C ARG A 95 -12.93 26.33 10.82
N ASN A 96 -13.61 25.92 9.75
CA ASN A 96 -13.55 24.56 9.23
C ASN A 96 -12.18 24.21 8.66
N GLU A 97 -11.51 25.16 7.98
CA GLU A 97 -10.17 24.94 7.43
C GLU A 97 -9.13 24.83 8.54
N VAL A 98 -9.23 25.67 9.58
CA VAL A 98 -8.36 25.53 10.76
C VAL A 98 -8.59 24.17 11.43
N GLY A 99 -9.85 23.76 11.63
CA GLY A 99 -10.15 22.45 12.22
C GLY A 99 -9.65 21.28 11.36
N PHE A 100 -9.76 21.39 10.04
CA PHE A 100 -9.21 20.40 9.11
C PHE A 100 -7.69 20.35 9.18
N ALA A 101 -7.02 21.50 9.18
CA ALA A 101 -5.57 21.57 9.26
C ALA A 101 -5.04 21.03 10.60
N GLY A 102 -5.75 21.31 11.70
CA GLY A 102 -5.48 20.74 13.02
C GLY A 102 -5.61 19.22 13.02
N GLU A 103 -6.66 18.67 12.41
CA GLU A 103 -6.82 17.21 12.27
C GLU A 103 -5.75 16.60 11.36
N ALA A 104 -5.42 17.23 10.22
CA ALA A 104 -4.35 16.78 9.35
C ALA A 104 -3.01 16.71 10.08
N PHE A 105 -2.67 17.77 10.83
CA PHE A 105 -1.45 17.82 11.64
C PHE A 105 -1.47 16.76 12.74
N LYS A 106 -2.60 16.61 13.45
CA LYS A 106 -2.77 15.60 14.50
C LYS A 106 -2.56 14.18 13.99
N GLN A 107 -3.12 13.83 12.83
CA GLN A 107 -2.91 12.52 12.22
C GLN A 107 -1.46 12.34 11.73
N ALA A 108 -0.85 13.39 11.16
CA ALA A 108 0.52 13.34 10.65
C ALA A 108 1.58 13.12 11.74
N GLN A 109 1.31 13.53 12.98
CA GLN A 109 2.25 13.36 14.10
C GLN A 109 2.05 12.05 14.89
N GLU A 110 1.01 11.25 14.59
CA GLU A 110 0.79 10.01 15.32
C GLU A 110 1.93 9.01 15.09
N LEU A 111 2.43 8.42 16.17
CA LEU A 111 3.42 7.37 16.11
C LEU A 111 2.74 6.03 15.86
N HIS A 112 3.25 5.27 14.90
CA HIS A 112 2.73 3.95 14.56
C HIS A 112 3.83 2.91 14.71
N TYR A 113 3.45 1.72 15.16
CA TYR A 113 4.39 0.64 15.41
C TYR A 113 3.85 -0.62 14.76
N PHE A 114 4.74 -1.36 14.10
CA PHE A 114 4.46 -2.70 13.63
C PHE A 114 5.35 -3.66 14.42
N SER A 115 4.72 -4.51 15.23
CA SER A 115 5.42 -5.45 16.13
C SER A 115 4.90 -6.88 15.88
N PRO A 116 5.31 -7.49 14.74
CA PRO A 116 4.81 -8.80 14.35
C PRO A 116 5.31 -9.91 15.26
N ASN A 117 4.55 -10.99 15.35
CA ASN A 117 4.91 -12.14 16.17
C ASN A 117 5.85 -13.11 15.42
N THR A 118 7.15 -13.01 15.71
CA THR A 118 8.19 -13.85 15.08
C THR A 118 8.46 -15.18 15.80
N SER A 119 7.75 -15.46 16.90
CA SER A 119 8.07 -16.60 17.77
C SER A 119 7.95 -17.96 17.07
N GLY A 120 6.96 -18.16 16.20
CA GLY A 120 6.78 -19.40 15.45
C GLY A 120 7.95 -19.69 14.50
N PHE A 121 8.46 -18.66 13.83
CA PHE A 121 9.59 -18.80 12.92
C PHE A 121 10.92 -19.02 13.64
N GLU A 122 11.15 -18.32 14.75
CA GLU A 122 12.33 -18.59 15.58
C GLU A 122 12.29 -20.00 16.17
N ALA A 123 11.12 -20.50 16.58
CA ALA A 123 10.98 -21.87 17.05
C ALA A 123 11.28 -22.90 15.94
N LEU A 124 10.74 -22.69 14.73
CA LEU A 124 11.03 -23.54 13.56
C LEU A 124 12.54 -23.59 13.28
N LYS A 125 13.20 -22.43 13.28
CA LYS A 125 14.64 -22.29 13.05
C LYS A 125 15.48 -22.98 14.14
N LEU A 126 15.16 -22.76 15.42
CA LEU A 126 15.87 -23.37 16.54
C LEU A 126 15.67 -24.88 16.64
N SER A 127 14.54 -25.40 16.16
CA SER A 127 14.25 -26.84 16.16
C SER A 127 14.99 -27.64 15.08
N GLY A 128 15.67 -26.97 14.13
CA GLY A 128 16.22 -27.61 12.93
C GLY A 128 15.17 -27.99 11.89
N GLY A 129 13.92 -27.54 12.05
CA GLY A 129 12.82 -27.85 11.12
C GLY A 129 13.01 -27.26 9.72
N LEU A 130 13.85 -26.24 9.57
CA LEU A 130 14.18 -25.62 8.28
C LEU A 130 14.89 -26.60 7.33
N ASP A 131 15.68 -27.55 7.84
CA ASP A 131 16.36 -28.56 7.01
C ASP A 131 15.37 -29.39 6.18
N ARG A 132 14.12 -29.51 6.66
CA ARG A 132 13.05 -30.23 5.96
C ARG A 132 12.32 -29.39 4.92
N LEU A 133 12.45 -28.07 5.00
CA LEU A 133 11.91 -27.15 4.01
C LEU A 133 12.92 -26.86 2.90
N GLN A 134 14.13 -27.41 3.00
CA GLN A 134 15.22 -27.12 2.08
C GLN A 134 14.85 -27.39 0.62
N GLY A 135 14.96 -26.36 -0.21
CA GLY A 135 14.71 -26.45 -1.65
C GLY A 135 13.23 -26.37 -2.04
N PHE A 136 12.34 -26.13 -1.09
CA PHE A 136 10.95 -25.78 -1.34
C PHE A 136 10.76 -24.26 -1.37
N ASP A 137 9.78 -23.78 -2.14
CA ASP A 137 9.51 -22.33 -2.24
C ASP A 137 9.07 -21.73 -0.89
N ILE A 138 8.41 -22.51 -0.03
CA ILE A 138 7.96 -22.07 1.29
C ILE A 138 9.13 -21.62 2.19
N GLU A 139 10.30 -22.26 2.08
CA GLU A 139 11.50 -21.88 2.82
C GLU A 139 11.93 -20.45 2.43
N THR A 140 12.08 -20.23 1.12
CA THR A 140 12.49 -18.93 0.57
C THR A 140 11.45 -17.85 0.91
N LEU A 141 10.17 -18.18 0.81
CA LEU A 141 9.09 -17.25 1.11
C LEU A 141 9.05 -16.87 2.60
N LEU A 142 9.27 -17.83 3.51
CA LEU A 142 9.40 -17.57 4.95
C LEU A 142 10.57 -16.63 5.23
N TYR A 143 11.75 -16.91 4.70
CA TYR A 143 12.92 -16.03 4.89
C TYR A 143 12.66 -14.61 4.38
N ASN A 144 12.12 -14.47 3.17
CA ASN A 144 11.82 -13.16 2.59
C ASN A 144 10.75 -12.42 3.40
N TYR A 145 9.74 -13.13 3.93
CA TYR A 145 8.66 -12.53 4.73
C TYR A 145 9.22 -11.93 6.03
N TYR A 146 10.04 -12.70 6.76
CA TYR A 146 10.62 -12.24 8.02
C TYR A 146 11.74 -11.20 7.82
N ASP A 147 12.47 -11.23 6.70
CA ASP A 147 13.39 -10.15 6.33
C ASP A 147 12.61 -8.85 6.06
N LEU A 148 11.50 -8.92 5.32
CA LEU A 148 10.67 -7.75 5.04
C LEU A 148 10.03 -7.17 6.33
N ILE A 149 9.62 -8.02 7.27
CA ILE A 149 9.23 -7.61 8.63
C ILE A 149 10.31 -6.75 9.30
N SER A 150 11.57 -7.20 9.24
CA SER A 150 12.70 -6.49 9.84
C SER A 150 12.89 -5.13 9.18
N GLN A 151 12.85 -5.09 7.84
CA GLN A 151 12.96 -3.84 7.08
C GLN A 151 11.83 -2.85 7.40
N ILE A 152 10.58 -3.32 7.46
CA ILE A 152 9.43 -2.49 7.85
C ILE A 152 9.62 -1.94 9.25
N SER A 153 10.04 -2.78 10.21
CA SER A 153 10.25 -2.34 11.59
C SER A 153 11.30 -1.23 11.70
N ILE A 154 12.38 -1.32 10.92
CA ILE A 154 13.41 -0.28 10.84
C ILE A 154 12.86 1.01 10.23
N ASP A 155 12.13 0.92 9.11
CA ASP A 155 11.58 2.10 8.44
C ASP A 155 10.51 2.81 9.28
N GLU A 156 9.67 2.05 9.99
CA GLU A 156 8.70 2.55 10.97
C GLU A 156 9.41 3.30 12.11
N GLN A 157 10.47 2.70 12.67
CA GLN A 157 11.26 3.33 13.72
C GLN A 157 11.90 4.64 13.24
N ASN A 158 12.50 4.63 12.04
CA ASN A 158 13.10 5.83 11.43
C ASN A 158 12.05 6.92 11.19
N HIS A 159 10.85 6.55 10.73
CA HIS A 159 9.74 7.47 10.58
C HIS A 159 9.34 8.11 11.91
N ASN A 160 9.15 7.29 12.94
CA ASN A 160 8.77 7.76 14.28
C ASN A 160 9.83 8.67 14.90
N ASP A 161 11.12 8.34 14.75
CA ASP A 161 12.19 9.14 15.32
C ASP A 161 12.32 10.49 14.63
N LEU A 162 12.05 10.58 13.33
CA LEU A 162 11.95 11.86 12.64
C LEU A 162 10.78 12.70 13.15
N ILE A 163 9.59 12.11 13.32
CA ILE A 163 8.42 12.80 13.88
C ILE A 163 8.70 13.35 15.29
N LYS A 164 9.30 12.54 16.17
CA LYS A 164 9.71 12.99 17.52
C LYS A 164 10.69 14.16 17.47
N ASN A 165 11.64 14.14 16.52
CA ASN A 165 12.61 15.23 16.36
C ASN A 165 11.96 16.50 15.83
N LEU A 166 10.98 16.39 14.93
CA LEU A 166 10.22 17.52 14.41
C LEU A 166 9.29 18.13 15.46
N TRP A 167 8.72 17.31 16.34
CA TRP A 167 7.87 17.76 17.44
C TRP A 167 8.54 18.79 18.36
N LEU A 168 9.84 18.63 18.64
CA LEU A 168 10.61 19.59 19.45
C LEU A 168 10.76 20.95 18.74
N GLN A 169 10.85 20.96 17.41
CA GLN A 169 10.94 22.18 16.62
C GLN A 169 9.58 22.86 16.53
N TYR A 170 8.52 22.08 16.29
CA TYR A 170 7.14 22.54 16.27
C TYR A 170 6.75 23.24 17.57
N THR A 171 6.97 22.58 18.71
CA THR A 171 6.66 23.15 20.02
C THR A 171 7.48 24.42 20.32
N SER A 172 8.72 24.51 19.83
CA SER A 172 9.57 25.70 19.99
C SER A 172 9.17 26.88 19.10
N ASN A 173 8.60 26.61 17.92
CA ASN A 173 8.20 27.61 16.93
C ASN A 173 6.69 27.92 16.98
N PHE A 174 5.95 27.30 17.91
CA PHE A 174 4.52 27.50 18.04
C PHE A 174 4.19 28.96 18.42
N PRO A 175 3.22 29.64 17.78
CA PRO A 175 2.93 31.04 18.06
C PRO A 175 2.52 31.31 19.51
N ASP A 176 3.18 32.26 20.18
CA ASP A 176 2.90 32.62 21.59
C ASP A 176 1.44 33.06 21.82
N GLY A 177 0.80 33.65 20.79
CA GLY A 177 -0.56 34.17 20.85
C GLY A 177 -1.65 33.10 20.73
N LEU A 178 -1.28 31.87 20.37
CA LEU A 178 -2.16 30.75 20.07
C LEU A 178 -1.92 29.63 21.10
N HIS A 179 -2.98 29.00 21.58
CA HIS A 179 -2.86 27.74 22.30
C HIS A 179 -3.07 26.55 21.35
N GLU A 180 -2.35 25.45 21.57
CA GLU A 180 -2.47 24.24 20.73
C GLU A 180 -3.92 23.74 20.65
N GLY A 181 -4.66 23.74 21.75
CA GLY A 181 -6.08 23.37 21.76
C GLY A 181 -6.98 24.28 20.91
N GLU A 182 -6.60 25.55 20.72
CA GLU A 182 -7.32 26.51 19.86
C GLU A 182 -7.05 26.30 18.37
N PHE A 183 -5.95 25.61 18.04
CA PHE A 183 -5.64 25.14 16.68
C PHE A 183 -6.27 23.79 16.39
N LEU A 184 -6.14 22.84 17.31
CA LEU A 184 -6.69 21.49 17.16
C LEU A 184 -8.22 21.47 17.21
N ASP A 185 -8.84 22.37 17.98
CA ASP A 185 -10.28 22.51 18.05
C ASP A 185 -10.72 23.98 18.09
N PRO A 186 -10.80 24.64 16.92
CA PRO A 186 -11.20 26.04 16.87
C PRO A 186 -12.69 26.22 17.15
N PHE A 187 -13.54 25.17 17.24
CA PHE A 187 -15.00 25.33 17.31
C PHE A 187 -15.51 25.89 18.64
N PHE A 188 -14.72 25.79 19.70
CA PHE A 188 -15.04 26.36 21.01
C PHE A 188 -14.73 27.86 21.13
N LEU A 189 -14.01 28.44 20.18
CA LEU A 189 -13.61 29.84 20.24
C LEU A 189 -14.76 30.79 19.91
N SER A 190 -14.91 31.85 20.69
CA SER A 190 -15.75 32.99 20.28
C SER A 190 -15.27 33.56 18.94
N ASP A 191 -16.18 34.13 18.14
CA ASP A 191 -15.82 34.73 16.85
C ASP A 191 -14.74 35.81 16.98
N LYS A 192 -14.79 36.62 18.04
CA LYS A 192 -13.78 37.64 18.31
C LYS A 192 -12.38 37.03 18.52
N ARG A 193 -12.29 35.92 19.26
CA ARG A 193 -11.01 35.22 19.50
C ARG A 193 -10.51 34.55 18.23
N PHE A 194 -11.39 33.85 17.50
CA PHE A 194 -11.04 33.22 16.23
C PHE A 194 -10.50 34.24 15.21
N GLN A 195 -11.16 35.39 15.08
CA GLN A 195 -10.70 36.46 14.18
C GLN A 195 -9.38 37.09 14.63
N SER A 196 -9.11 37.16 15.94
CA SER A 196 -7.82 37.67 16.43
C SER A 196 -6.63 36.75 16.14
N LEU A 197 -6.88 35.47 15.83
CA LEU A 197 -5.86 34.43 15.62
C LEU A 197 -5.52 34.17 14.14
N GLN A 198 -6.11 34.90 13.20
CA GLN A 198 -5.93 34.65 11.76
C GLN A 198 -4.46 34.68 11.32
N SER A 199 -3.67 35.64 11.82
CA SER A 199 -2.23 35.69 11.55
C SER A 199 -1.51 34.50 12.16
N ASP A 200 -1.80 34.17 13.43
CA ASP A 200 -1.16 33.04 14.12
C ASP A 200 -1.43 31.70 13.41
N TYR A 201 -2.64 31.49 12.88
CA TYR A 201 -2.97 30.30 12.08
C TYR A 201 -2.18 30.25 10.77
N SER A 202 -2.13 31.35 10.02
CA SER A 202 -1.37 31.41 8.77
C SER A 202 0.14 31.24 9.01
N ASP A 203 0.67 31.85 10.07
CA ASP A 203 2.08 31.75 10.44
C ASP A 203 2.42 30.32 10.85
N LEU A 204 1.58 29.66 11.66
CA LEU A 204 1.77 28.26 12.06
C LEU A 204 1.75 27.31 10.85
N LEU A 205 0.81 27.46 9.92
CA LEU A 205 0.66 26.58 8.76
C LEU A 205 1.75 26.76 7.70
N SER A 206 2.39 27.94 7.68
CA SER A 206 3.53 28.23 6.80
C SER A 206 4.90 28.02 7.49
N GLU A 207 4.90 27.66 8.78
CA GLU A 207 6.10 27.37 9.54
C GLU A 207 6.75 26.05 9.06
N LYS A 208 8.08 26.04 8.99
CA LYS A 208 8.86 24.96 8.38
C LYS A 208 8.70 23.61 9.09
N SER A 209 8.62 23.58 10.41
CA SER A 209 8.41 22.35 11.17
C SER A 209 6.98 21.82 11.03
N THR A 210 5.97 22.69 10.96
CA THR A 210 4.59 22.28 10.62
C THR A 210 4.53 21.64 9.23
N ILE A 211 5.13 22.31 8.23
CA ILE A 211 5.26 21.79 6.87
C ILE A 211 5.99 20.44 6.88
N ALA A 212 7.12 20.33 7.57
CA ALA A 212 7.91 19.10 7.61
C ALA A 212 7.16 17.91 8.23
N VAL A 213 6.32 18.14 9.24
CA VAL A 213 5.45 17.08 9.82
C VAL A 213 4.44 16.57 8.79
N LEU A 214 3.73 17.49 8.12
CA LEU A 214 2.75 17.15 7.09
C LEU A 214 3.41 16.51 5.85
N GLU A 215 4.59 16.99 5.43
CA GLU A 215 5.38 16.39 4.35
C GLU A 215 5.79 14.96 4.70
N ARG A 216 6.13 14.70 5.97
CA ARG A 216 6.50 13.35 6.40
C ARG A 216 5.35 12.36 6.28
N ALA A 217 4.10 12.79 6.47
CA ALA A 217 2.92 11.97 6.21
C ALA A 217 2.70 11.70 4.71
N ASN A 218 3.18 12.57 3.82
CA ASN A 218 3.16 12.33 2.37
C ASN A 218 4.29 11.39 1.89
N ASP A 219 5.44 11.39 2.57
CA ASP A 219 6.58 10.53 2.25
C ASP A 219 6.46 9.11 2.86
N ILE A 220 5.38 8.42 2.51
CA ILE A 220 5.06 7.06 3.01
C ILE A 220 5.00 6.00 1.91
N ALA A 221 5.17 6.39 0.66
CA ALA A 221 5.01 5.52 -0.52
C ALA A 221 5.80 4.21 -0.42
N ASN A 222 7.07 4.29 0.00
CA ASN A 222 7.93 3.11 0.19
C ASN A 222 7.45 2.21 1.35
N LEU A 223 6.96 2.79 2.45
CA LEU A 223 6.40 2.02 3.56
C LEU A 223 5.13 1.27 3.14
N VAL A 224 4.19 1.96 2.49
CA VAL A 224 2.95 1.37 1.98
C VAL A 224 3.24 0.24 1.00
N GLN A 225 4.20 0.42 0.10
CA GLN A 225 4.65 -0.63 -0.82
C GLN A 225 5.17 -1.87 -0.07
N LYS A 226 5.96 -1.68 0.99
CA LYS A 226 6.45 -2.80 1.79
C LYS A 226 5.30 -3.51 2.53
N TYR A 227 4.29 -2.78 3.00
CA TYR A 227 3.11 -3.40 3.60
C TYR A 227 2.34 -4.27 2.62
N GLU A 228 2.09 -3.76 1.41
CA GLU A 228 1.41 -4.50 0.34
C GLU A 228 2.14 -5.80 0.00
N ARG A 229 3.47 -5.73 -0.11
CA ARG A 229 4.31 -6.91 -0.36
C ARG A 229 4.24 -7.90 0.79
N LEU A 230 4.32 -7.43 2.03
CA LEU A 230 4.22 -8.29 3.20
C LEU A 230 2.85 -8.98 3.28
N GLU A 231 1.78 -8.24 2.96
CA GLU A 231 0.41 -8.77 2.90
C GLU A 231 0.28 -9.88 1.86
N GLN A 232 0.78 -9.67 0.64
CA GLN A 232 0.73 -10.68 -0.43
C GLN A 232 1.54 -11.94 -0.08
N MET A 233 2.74 -11.77 0.47
CA MET A 233 3.58 -12.88 0.92
C MET A 233 2.94 -13.64 2.08
N GLY A 234 2.35 -12.93 3.05
CA GLY A 234 1.65 -13.52 4.18
C GLY A 234 0.42 -14.33 3.76
N LYS A 235 -0.41 -13.78 2.87
CA LYS A 235 -1.56 -14.50 2.29
C LYS A 235 -1.12 -15.78 1.56
N THR A 236 -0.03 -15.69 0.79
CA THR A 236 0.53 -16.85 0.08
C THR A 236 1.02 -17.91 1.06
N LEU A 237 1.73 -17.52 2.13
CA LEU A 237 2.19 -18.46 3.17
C LEU A 237 1.02 -19.15 3.88
N ILE A 238 -0.03 -18.40 4.22
CA ILE A 238 -1.24 -18.98 4.83
C ILE A 238 -1.88 -20.00 3.87
N GLU A 239 -2.07 -19.64 2.59
CA GLU A 239 -2.63 -20.53 1.59
C GLU A 239 -1.80 -21.82 1.42
N MET A 240 -0.47 -21.70 1.39
CA MET A 240 0.43 -22.84 1.30
C MET A 240 0.28 -23.79 2.48
N VAL A 241 0.19 -23.25 3.71
CA VAL A 241 0.01 -24.04 4.92
C VAL A 241 -1.37 -24.69 4.98
N ASP A 242 -2.43 -23.96 4.62
CA ASP A 242 -3.80 -24.45 4.63
C ASP A 242 -4.05 -25.54 3.56
N THR A 243 -3.35 -25.46 2.43
CA THR A 243 -3.42 -26.43 1.34
C THR A 243 -2.39 -27.55 1.45
N GLU A 244 -1.55 -27.53 2.50
CA GLU A 244 -0.44 -28.47 2.70
C GLU A 244 0.52 -28.54 1.49
N THR A 245 0.75 -27.40 0.82
CA THR A 245 1.66 -27.27 -0.33
C THR A 245 2.98 -26.60 0.06
N MET A 246 4.09 -27.13 -0.45
CA MET A 246 5.43 -26.61 -0.15
C MET A 246 6.03 -25.76 -1.28
N ASN A 247 5.45 -25.83 -2.49
CA ASN A 247 5.87 -25.05 -3.66
C ASN A 247 4.73 -24.20 -4.17
N VAL A 248 5.04 -22.98 -4.62
CA VAL A 248 4.04 -22.06 -5.16
C VAL A 248 3.67 -22.46 -6.59
N SER A 249 2.46 -22.11 -7.01
CA SER A 249 2.07 -22.27 -8.42
C SER A 249 2.93 -21.38 -9.32
N ALA A 250 3.14 -21.76 -10.58
CA ALA A 250 3.90 -20.94 -11.54
C ALA A 250 3.32 -19.52 -11.73
N THR A 251 2.01 -19.35 -11.52
CA THR A 251 1.33 -18.04 -11.54
C THR A 251 1.72 -17.21 -10.31
N THR A 252 1.73 -17.83 -9.14
CA THR A 252 2.13 -17.20 -7.87
C THR A 252 3.62 -16.87 -7.86
N THR A 253 4.50 -17.74 -8.41
CA THR A 253 5.93 -17.44 -8.59
C THR A 253 6.14 -16.18 -9.42
N LYS A 254 5.46 -16.04 -10.57
CA LYS A 254 5.55 -14.82 -11.40
C LYS A 254 5.07 -13.58 -10.65
N HIS A 255 4.02 -13.70 -9.84
CA HIS A 255 3.51 -12.59 -9.04
C HIS A 255 4.54 -12.17 -7.97
N LEU A 256 5.09 -13.11 -7.22
CA LEU A 256 6.13 -12.87 -6.20
C LEU A 256 7.45 -12.34 -6.81
N ASP A 257 7.88 -12.85 -7.96
CA ASP A 257 9.10 -12.40 -8.66
C ASP A 257 8.95 -10.97 -9.18
N ASN A 258 7.76 -10.63 -9.70
CA ASN A 258 7.45 -9.26 -10.10
C ASN A 258 7.46 -8.34 -8.87
N MET A 259 7.13 -8.84 -7.67
CA MET A 259 7.27 -8.08 -6.43
C MET A 259 8.70 -7.69 -6.05
N HIS A 260 9.67 -8.53 -6.39
CA HIS A 260 11.10 -8.22 -6.20
C HIS A 260 11.65 -7.32 -7.30
N LYS A 261 11.02 -7.30 -8.47
CA LYS A 261 11.44 -6.55 -9.67
C LYS A 261 10.69 -5.23 -9.86
N TYR A 262 10.06 -4.67 -8.84
CA TYR A 262 9.27 -3.42 -8.93
C TYR A 262 10.07 -2.13 -9.20
N THR A 263 11.34 -2.26 -9.60
CA THR A 263 12.06 -1.28 -10.45
C THR A 263 11.80 -1.51 -11.94
N SER A 264 10.82 -2.34 -12.31
CA SER A 264 10.57 -2.74 -13.68
C SER A 264 10.15 -1.53 -14.50
N ARG A 265 10.76 -1.39 -15.67
CA ARG A 265 10.46 -0.37 -16.70
C ARG A 265 9.01 -0.41 -17.24
N PHE A 266 8.09 -1.13 -16.61
CA PHE A 266 6.71 -1.32 -17.03
C PHE A 266 5.75 -0.59 -16.09
N GLY A 267 4.72 0.02 -16.66
CA GLY A 267 3.78 0.86 -15.91
C GLY A 267 2.98 0.01 -14.95
N TYR A 268 2.82 0.47 -13.71
CA TYR A 268 1.95 -0.21 -12.77
C TYR A 268 0.52 -0.18 -13.32
N PRO A 269 -0.12 -1.35 -13.52
CA PRO A 269 -1.44 -1.38 -14.13
C PRO A 269 -2.47 -0.72 -13.23
N ASP A 270 -2.36 -0.91 -11.91
CA ASP A 270 -3.34 -0.41 -10.95
C ASP A 270 -2.92 0.99 -10.47
N VAL A 271 -3.68 2.00 -10.90
CA VAL A 271 -3.48 3.42 -10.54
C VAL A 271 -4.17 3.75 -9.22
N MET A 272 -5.37 3.18 -9.04
CA MET A 272 -6.21 3.37 -7.85
C MET A 272 -6.95 2.07 -7.52
N VAL A 273 -6.97 1.71 -6.25
CA VAL A 273 -7.69 0.55 -5.68
C VAL A 273 -8.39 0.99 -4.40
N ASP A 274 -9.67 0.69 -4.25
CA ASP A 274 -10.48 1.09 -3.09
C ASP A 274 -10.43 2.61 -2.81
N GLY A 275 -10.37 3.42 -3.87
CA GLY A 275 -10.22 4.87 -3.78
C GLY A 275 -8.82 5.35 -3.41
N GLN A 276 -7.92 4.45 -3.02
CA GLN A 276 -6.54 4.77 -2.67
C GLN A 276 -5.65 4.72 -3.90
N ILE A 277 -4.81 5.72 -4.06
CA ILE A 277 -3.85 5.78 -5.15
C ILE A 277 -2.67 4.87 -4.80
N ALA A 278 -2.14 4.19 -5.80
CA ALA A 278 -0.89 3.45 -5.65
C ALA A 278 0.30 4.43 -5.45
N LEU A 279 0.50 4.89 -4.21
CA LEU A 279 1.42 5.97 -3.83
C LEU A 279 2.88 5.74 -4.26
N HIS A 280 3.28 4.47 -4.42
CA HIS A 280 4.61 4.11 -4.89
C HIS A 280 4.84 4.46 -6.37
N SER A 281 3.77 4.65 -7.14
CA SER A 281 3.81 4.86 -8.59
C SER A 281 3.16 6.15 -9.04
N TYR A 282 2.20 6.66 -8.25
CA TYR A 282 1.39 7.80 -8.64
C TYR A 282 1.22 8.80 -7.50
N TYR A 283 0.94 10.04 -7.87
CA TYR A 283 0.45 11.08 -6.97
C TYR A 283 -0.72 11.82 -7.60
N ILE A 284 -1.60 12.40 -6.79
CA ILE A 284 -2.74 13.20 -7.24
C ILE A 284 -2.54 14.67 -6.92
N SER A 285 -2.98 15.51 -7.84
CA SER A 285 -3.04 16.95 -7.68
C SER A 285 -4.34 17.47 -8.26
N ALA A 286 -4.78 18.62 -7.78
CA ALA A 286 -5.97 19.29 -8.25
C ALA A 286 -5.72 20.79 -8.34
N THR A 287 -6.27 21.42 -9.38
CA THR A 287 -6.26 22.88 -9.49
C THR A 287 -7.40 23.37 -10.35
N ASP A 288 -7.67 24.67 -10.24
CA ASP A 288 -8.69 25.36 -11.00
C ASP A 288 -8.18 26.70 -11.55
N SER A 289 -8.95 27.30 -12.45
CA SER A 289 -8.64 28.58 -13.10
C SER A 289 -8.62 29.77 -12.13
N ASN A 290 -9.14 29.63 -10.91
CA ASN A 290 -9.09 30.67 -9.88
C ASN A 290 -7.81 30.58 -9.04
N ASN A 291 -7.02 29.50 -9.17
CA ASN A 291 -5.75 29.35 -8.48
C ASN A 291 -4.74 30.42 -8.93
N PHE A 292 -4.44 31.36 -8.03
CA PHE A 292 -3.49 32.46 -8.25
C PHE A 292 -2.09 31.99 -8.67
N ARG A 293 -1.64 30.81 -8.21
CA ARG A 293 -0.31 30.25 -8.57
C ARG A 293 -0.19 30.03 -10.07
N ILE A 294 -1.29 29.68 -10.73
CA ILE A 294 -1.32 29.45 -12.19
C ILE A 294 -1.36 30.76 -12.96
N LYS A 295 -1.86 31.84 -12.35
CA LYS A 295 -1.87 33.18 -12.93
C LYS A 295 -0.52 33.91 -12.80
N GLY A 296 0.48 33.29 -12.16
CA GLY A 296 1.81 33.87 -11.97
C GLY A 296 1.85 35.02 -10.96
N LEU A 297 0.81 35.15 -10.12
CA LEU A 297 0.74 36.18 -9.08
C LEU A 297 1.56 35.75 -7.85
N THR A 298 2.27 36.71 -7.26
CA THR A 298 3.01 36.55 -6.01
C THR A 298 2.07 36.67 -4.81
N ALA A 299 2.48 36.15 -3.64
CA ALA A 299 1.67 36.16 -2.42
C ALA A 299 1.24 37.56 -1.96
N ASP A 300 2.03 38.59 -2.29
CA ASP A 300 1.78 39.99 -1.92
C ASP A 300 0.78 40.69 -2.88
N GLU A 301 0.50 40.09 -4.04
CA GLU A 301 -0.46 40.59 -5.04
C GLU A 301 -1.88 40.04 -4.82
N ILE A 302 -2.08 39.25 -3.75
CA ILE A 302 -3.32 38.55 -3.43
C ILE A 302 -4.14 39.37 -2.42
N ASP A 303 -5.32 39.82 -2.81
CA ASP A 303 -6.36 40.30 -1.88
C ASP A 303 -7.36 39.19 -1.49
N GLU A 304 -8.34 39.51 -0.62
CA GLU A 304 -9.37 38.58 -0.15
C GLU A 304 -10.16 37.89 -1.29
N SER A 305 -10.30 38.52 -2.45
CA SER A 305 -11.05 37.98 -3.59
C SER A 305 -10.35 36.82 -4.30
N TRP A 306 -9.03 36.68 -4.11
CA TRP A 306 -8.20 35.64 -4.74
C TRP A 306 -8.13 34.33 -3.97
N GLN A 307 -8.75 34.25 -2.78
CA GLN A 307 -8.81 33.02 -1.98
C GLN A 307 -10.00 32.11 -2.34
N GLN A 308 -10.86 32.53 -3.27
CA GLN A 308 -12.01 31.76 -3.76
C GLN A 308 -11.58 30.76 -4.84
N ARG A 309 -10.83 29.73 -4.42
CA ARG A 309 -10.61 28.54 -5.25
C ARG A 309 -11.94 27.82 -5.46
N ALA A 310 -12.11 27.22 -6.63
CA ALA A 310 -13.27 26.35 -6.85
C ALA A 310 -13.09 25.05 -6.06
N PHE A 311 -11.87 24.54 -5.97
CA PHE A 311 -11.57 23.39 -5.14
C PHE A 311 -11.17 23.75 -3.71
N ASP A 312 -11.58 22.89 -2.78
CA ASP A 312 -11.29 23.01 -1.35
C ASP A 312 -10.88 21.65 -0.76
N TYR A 313 -10.69 21.61 0.55
CA TYR A 313 -10.25 20.40 1.26
C TYR A 313 -11.28 19.24 1.21
N GLN A 314 -12.52 19.48 0.76
CA GLN A 314 -13.54 18.46 0.54
C GLN A 314 -13.52 17.90 -0.89
N THR A 315 -12.86 18.59 -1.84
CA THR A 315 -12.80 18.17 -3.25
C THR A 315 -12.27 16.76 -3.45
N LEU A 316 -11.32 16.28 -2.63
CA LEU A 316 -10.69 14.95 -2.75
C LEU A 316 -10.96 14.10 -1.51
N ALA A 317 -12.23 13.84 -1.20
CA ALA A 317 -12.63 13.18 0.03
C ALA A 317 -12.59 11.65 -0.10
N GLN A 318 -11.87 10.98 0.80
CA GLN A 318 -11.93 9.51 0.93
C GLN A 318 -13.19 9.09 1.69
N SER A 319 -13.98 8.17 1.12
CA SER A 319 -15.19 7.61 1.74
C SER A 319 -15.54 6.24 1.15
N ASP A 320 -15.96 5.27 1.98
CA ASP A 320 -16.49 3.96 1.55
C ASP A 320 -15.65 3.24 0.47
N ASN A 321 -14.34 3.14 0.69
CA ASN A 321 -13.38 2.56 -0.29
C ASN A 321 -13.48 3.23 -1.66
N SER A 322 -13.63 4.56 -1.68
CA SER A 322 -13.67 5.36 -2.90
C SER A 322 -13.12 6.77 -2.65
N LEU A 323 -12.59 7.37 -3.70
CA LEU A 323 -12.27 8.79 -3.74
C LEU A 323 -13.48 9.53 -4.32
N HIS A 324 -14.11 10.35 -3.50
CA HIS A 324 -15.12 11.31 -3.94
C HIS A 324 -14.44 12.58 -4.48
N ILE A 325 -14.85 12.99 -5.67
CA ILE A 325 -14.39 14.18 -6.36
C ILE A 325 -15.57 15.13 -6.52
N ALA A 326 -15.43 16.36 -6.03
CA ALA A 326 -16.48 17.38 -6.11
C ALA A 326 -15.97 18.67 -6.75
N TYR A 327 -16.64 19.09 -7.82
CA TYR A 327 -16.45 20.37 -8.48
C TYR A 327 -17.71 21.23 -8.35
N PRO A 328 -17.64 22.42 -7.74
CA PRO A 328 -18.83 23.25 -7.50
C PRO A 328 -19.28 24.10 -8.69
N GLY A 329 -18.57 24.11 -9.83
CA GLY A 329 -18.97 24.92 -10.98
C GLY A 329 -18.68 26.42 -10.84
N THR A 330 -17.60 26.80 -10.16
CA THR A 330 -17.27 28.22 -9.88
C THR A 330 -15.99 28.71 -10.55
N ALA A 331 -15.42 27.91 -11.47
CA ALA A 331 -14.23 28.25 -12.24
C ALA A 331 -14.50 28.15 -13.76
N ASP A 332 -13.68 28.80 -14.57
CA ASP A 332 -13.73 28.64 -16.03
C ASP A 332 -13.32 27.22 -16.44
N TRP A 333 -12.37 26.66 -15.71
CA TRP A 333 -11.95 25.27 -15.80
C TRP A 333 -11.40 24.79 -14.46
N ALA A 334 -11.50 23.48 -14.24
CA ALA A 334 -10.82 22.81 -13.13
C ALA A 334 -10.35 21.42 -13.56
N GLY A 335 -9.44 20.82 -12.81
CA GLY A 335 -9.04 19.46 -13.07
C GLY A 335 -8.39 18.78 -11.87
N VAL A 336 -8.58 17.46 -11.84
CA VAL A 336 -7.94 16.54 -10.91
C VAL A 336 -7.11 15.58 -11.73
N TRP A 337 -5.79 15.55 -11.50
CA TRP A 337 -4.85 14.72 -12.25
C TRP A 337 -4.12 13.74 -11.33
N ILE A 338 -3.96 12.52 -11.82
CA ILE A 338 -3.12 11.49 -11.25
C ILE A 338 -1.91 11.35 -12.15
N PHE A 339 -0.74 11.68 -11.62
CA PHE A 339 0.53 11.71 -12.34
C PHE A 339 1.39 10.50 -11.98
N SER A 340 2.16 10.02 -12.95
CA SER A 340 3.22 9.05 -12.70
C SER A 340 4.38 9.69 -11.93
N ASN A 341 4.88 9.02 -10.89
CA ASN A 341 6.11 9.38 -10.18
C ASN A 341 7.36 9.24 -11.05
N TYR A 342 7.27 8.46 -12.14
CA TYR A 342 8.42 8.07 -12.94
C TYR A 342 8.19 8.38 -14.42
N ARG A 343 9.05 9.23 -14.99
CA ARG A 343 8.99 9.64 -16.41
C ARG A 343 9.09 8.50 -17.42
N ASN A 344 9.68 7.37 -17.03
CA ASN A 344 9.89 6.21 -17.89
C ASN A 344 9.20 4.95 -17.36
N ALA A 345 8.34 5.06 -16.34
CA ALA A 345 7.64 3.87 -15.84
C ALA A 345 6.46 3.49 -16.73
N SER A 346 5.84 4.40 -17.46
CA SER A 346 4.66 4.12 -18.26
C SER A 346 5.00 3.52 -19.63
N ASP A 347 5.55 2.30 -19.66
CA ASP A 347 5.42 1.45 -20.86
C ASP A 347 3.97 0.91 -20.95
N SER A 348 3.01 1.85 -20.96
CA SER A 348 1.59 1.56 -21.07
C SER A 348 1.22 1.17 -22.50
N ALA A 349 2.18 1.14 -23.43
CA ALA A 349 2.01 0.66 -24.80
C ALA A 349 1.57 -0.81 -24.87
N ASN A 350 1.78 -1.59 -23.81
CA ASN A 350 1.29 -2.96 -23.71
C ASN A 350 -0.18 -3.05 -23.28
N TYR A 351 -0.72 -1.98 -22.69
CA TYR A 351 -2.12 -1.88 -22.30
C TYR A 351 -2.96 -1.39 -23.48
N LYS A 352 -4.20 -1.89 -23.55
CA LYS A 352 -5.18 -1.51 -24.56
C LYS A 352 -6.41 -0.84 -23.97
N THR A 353 -6.69 -1.06 -22.69
CA THR A 353 -7.93 -0.62 -22.06
C THR A 353 -7.66 0.06 -20.74
N LEU A 354 -8.33 1.18 -20.52
CA LEU A 354 -8.45 1.86 -19.24
C LEU A 354 -9.77 1.42 -18.61
N GLN A 355 -9.69 0.64 -17.54
CA GLN A 355 -10.83 0.26 -16.72
C GLN A 355 -10.97 1.24 -15.57
N ILE A 356 -12.17 1.82 -15.43
CA ILE A 356 -12.51 2.74 -14.35
C ILE A 356 -13.84 2.33 -13.73
N GLU A 357 -13.89 2.24 -12.40
CA GLU A 357 -15.15 2.10 -11.65
C GLU A 357 -15.59 3.46 -11.13
N LEU A 358 -16.78 3.90 -11.58
CA LEU A 358 -17.34 5.23 -11.29
C LEU A 358 -18.79 5.14 -10.84
N LYS A 359 -19.20 6.12 -10.03
CA LYS A 359 -20.58 6.37 -9.64
C LYS A 359 -20.79 7.88 -9.49
N GLY A 360 -21.78 8.43 -10.19
CA GLY A 360 -22.21 9.82 -10.00
C GLY A 360 -23.04 10.00 -8.73
N ASP A 361 -23.09 11.21 -8.18
CA ASP A 361 -23.94 11.50 -7.02
C ASP A 361 -25.42 11.62 -7.41
N LEU A 362 -25.68 12.17 -8.60
CA LEU A 362 -27.03 12.37 -9.17
C LEU A 362 -27.32 11.39 -10.31
N GLY A 363 -26.29 10.95 -11.03
CA GLY A 363 -26.43 10.21 -12.29
C GLY A 363 -26.70 11.16 -13.47
N GLY A 364 -26.08 10.88 -14.61
CA GLY A 364 -26.09 11.72 -15.80
C GLY A 364 -24.96 12.75 -15.86
N GLU A 365 -24.04 12.75 -14.89
CA GLU A 365 -22.83 13.57 -14.95
C GLU A 365 -21.99 13.20 -16.17
N LYS A 366 -21.46 14.22 -16.86
CA LYS A 366 -20.63 14.08 -18.05
C LYS A 366 -19.18 14.41 -17.71
N LEU A 367 -18.41 13.36 -17.44
CA LEU A 367 -17.00 13.49 -17.09
C LEU A 367 -16.16 13.64 -18.35
N LEU A 368 -15.19 14.54 -18.33
CA LEU A 368 -14.15 14.64 -19.36
C LEU A 368 -12.89 13.98 -18.85
N LEU A 369 -12.65 12.75 -19.30
CA LEU A 369 -11.43 12.02 -19.02
C LEU A 369 -10.33 12.49 -19.97
N ASN A 370 -9.15 12.69 -19.42
CA ASN A 370 -7.97 13.15 -20.15
C ASN A 370 -6.81 12.20 -19.89
N LEU A 371 -6.04 11.90 -20.92
CA LEU A 371 -4.74 11.25 -20.80
C LEU A 371 -3.72 12.16 -21.49
N GLU A 372 -2.62 12.44 -20.81
CA GLU A 372 -1.56 13.29 -21.32
C GLU A 372 -0.21 12.59 -21.21
N ASP A 373 0.63 12.74 -22.23
CA ASP A 373 2.05 12.38 -22.17
C ASP A 373 2.94 13.57 -21.76
N TYR A 374 4.25 13.38 -21.72
CA TYR A 374 5.20 14.44 -21.34
C TYR A 374 5.49 15.49 -22.43
N GLU A 375 5.08 15.23 -23.66
CA GLU A 375 5.26 16.08 -24.85
C GLU A 375 3.98 16.86 -25.20
N ASP A 376 2.82 16.45 -24.67
CA ASP A 376 1.57 17.18 -24.77
C ASP A 376 1.69 18.64 -24.25
N PRO A 377 1.21 19.64 -25.01
CA PRO A 377 1.28 21.03 -24.61
C PRO A 377 0.28 21.34 -23.48
N HIS A 378 0.71 22.14 -22.49
CA HIS A 378 -0.14 22.62 -21.38
C HIS A 378 -1.10 23.75 -21.81
N ASN A 379 -1.85 23.55 -22.88
CA ASN A 379 -2.81 24.52 -23.44
C ASN A 379 -4.24 23.97 -23.54
N GLY A 380 -4.46 22.73 -23.06
CA GLY A 380 -5.76 22.07 -23.08
C GLY A 380 -6.16 21.47 -24.43
N SER A 381 -5.23 21.31 -25.38
CA SER A 381 -5.48 20.64 -26.66
C SER A 381 -5.43 19.12 -26.60
N SER A 382 -5.13 18.54 -25.43
CA SER A 382 -5.15 17.10 -25.19
C SER A 382 -6.55 16.52 -25.42
N THR A 383 -6.58 15.28 -25.88
CA THR A 383 -7.84 14.58 -26.20
C THR A 383 -8.63 14.32 -24.93
N ARG A 384 -9.90 14.72 -24.94
CA ARG A 384 -10.83 14.47 -23.84
C ARG A 384 -11.89 13.49 -24.26
N TYR A 385 -11.95 12.36 -23.57
CA TYR A 385 -12.99 11.36 -23.73
C TYR A 385 -14.17 11.74 -22.82
N GLU A 386 -15.32 12.03 -23.42
CA GLU A 386 -16.55 12.30 -22.66
C GLU A 386 -17.21 10.98 -22.24
N LEU A 387 -17.47 10.85 -20.94
CA LEU A 387 -18.15 9.70 -20.36
C LEU A 387 -19.35 10.17 -19.54
N GLU A 388 -20.54 9.70 -19.89
CA GLU A 388 -21.74 9.90 -19.07
C GLU A 388 -21.88 8.74 -18.07
N ILE A 389 -22.00 9.06 -16.78
CA ILE A 389 -22.02 8.07 -15.69
C ILE A 389 -23.39 7.96 -15.02
N THR A 390 -23.64 6.84 -14.35
CA THR A 390 -24.88 6.59 -13.59
C THR A 390 -24.73 6.86 -12.09
N ASP A 391 -25.85 6.96 -11.38
CA ASP A 391 -25.91 7.02 -9.91
C ASP A 391 -25.61 5.67 -9.22
N GLN A 392 -25.43 4.61 -10.00
CA GLN A 392 -24.96 3.29 -9.54
C GLN A 392 -23.49 3.07 -9.91
N TRP A 393 -22.79 2.27 -9.12
CA TRP A 393 -21.44 1.82 -9.45
C TRP A 393 -21.46 1.04 -10.77
N GLN A 394 -20.65 1.49 -11.72
CA GLN A 394 -20.46 0.85 -13.02
C GLN A 394 -18.98 0.77 -13.35
N THR A 395 -18.60 -0.28 -14.08
CA THR A 395 -17.26 -0.45 -14.63
C THR A 395 -17.26 -0.02 -16.09
N TYR A 396 -16.46 0.99 -16.40
CA TYR A 396 -16.28 1.50 -17.76
C TYR A 396 -14.93 1.01 -18.28
N ASN A 397 -14.95 0.34 -19.44
CA ASN A 397 -13.74 -0.10 -20.13
C ASN A 397 -13.57 0.77 -21.37
N ILE A 398 -12.59 1.65 -21.34
CA ILE A 398 -12.33 2.64 -22.37
C ILE A 398 -11.15 2.18 -23.22
N ASP A 399 -11.31 2.16 -24.54
CA ASP A 399 -10.21 1.89 -25.46
C ASP A 399 -9.19 3.03 -25.38
N LEU A 400 -7.93 2.70 -25.07
CA LEU A 400 -6.86 3.69 -24.97
C LEU A 400 -6.59 4.39 -26.31
N ALA A 401 -6.98 3.78 -27.45
CA ALA A 401 -6.88 4.40 -28.76
C ALA A 401 -7.75 5.66 -28.93
N GLU A 402 -8.73 5.88 -28.04
CA GLU A 402 -9.56 7.09 -28.05
C GLU A 402 -8.77 8.35 -27.65
N PHE A 403 -7.67 8.20 -26.90
CA PHE A 403 -6.82 9.31 -26.45
C PHE A 403 -5.75 9.67 -27.48
N LYS A 404 -6.19 10.18 -28.64
CA LYS A 404 -5.38 10.35 -29.87
C LYS A 404 -4.13 11.22 -29.76
N THR A 405 -4.08 12.10 -28.75
CA THR A 405 -2.92 12.99 -28.54
C THR A 405 -1.84 12.35 -27.67
N ALA A 406 -2.17 11.34 -26.87
CA ALA A 406 -1.24 10.76 -25.91
C ALA A 406 -0.44 9.59 -26.51
N ASP A 407 0.88 9.68 -26.44
CA ASP A 407 1.79 8.55 -26.61
C ASP A 407 1.78 7.69 -25.34
N LEU A 408 1.12 6.53 -25.41
CA LEU A 408 0.99 5.59 -24.30
C LEU A 408 2.35 5.05 -23.79
N SER A 409 3.44 5.16 -24.57
CA SER A 409 4.79 4.79 -24.12
C SER A 409 5.46 5.87 -23.25
N LYS A 410 4.85 7.05 -23.17
CA LYS A 410 5.34 8.23 -22.43
C LYS A 410 4.25 8.85 -21.55
N LEU A 411 3.23 8.07 -21.21
CA LEU A 411 2.06 8.58 -20.48
C LEU A 411 2.50 9.25 -19.17
N ASN A 412 2.07 10.48 -18.95
CA ASN A 412 2.41 11.28 -17.79
C ASN A 412 1.27 11.30 -16.78
N SER A 413 0.04 11.53 -17.24
CA SER A 413 -1.10 11.73 -16.34
C SER A 413 -2.43 11.22 -16.89
N LEU A 414 -3.31 10.89 -15.95
CA LEU A 414 -4.75 10.72 -16.16
C LEU A 414 -5.47 11.83 -15.42
N GLY A 415 -6.42 12.52 -16.07
CA GLY A 415 -7.14 13.63 -15.48
C GLY A 415 -8.65 13.53 -15.63
N PHE A 416 -9.37 14.07 -14.64
CA PHE A 416 -10.77 14.45 -14.73
C PHE A 416 -10.82 15.97 -14.92
N VAL A 417 -11.33 16.43 -16.05
CA VAL A 417 -11.38 17.84 -16.43
C VAL A 417 -12.81 18.36 -16.32
N PHE A 418 -12.97 19.55 -15.75
CA PHE A 418 -14.24 20.25 -15.61
C PHE A 418 -14.16 21.57 -16.39
N LEU A 419 -15.22 21.91 -17.11
CA LEU A 419 -15.29 23.13 -17.91
C LEU A 419 -16.53 23.92 -17.55
N GLY A 420 -16.34 25.22 -17.31
CA GLY A 420 -17.42 26.15 -17.00
C GLY A 420 -18.08 25.90 -15.66
N ASP A 421 -19.35 26.28 -15.59
CA ASP A 421 -20.12 26.46 -14.36
C ASP A 421 -20.95 25.24 -13.95
N GLN A 422 -20.76 24.10 -14.60
CA GLN A 422 -21.50 22.89 -14.28
C GLN A 422 -20.90 22.20 -13.05
N ALA A 423 -21.60 22.29 -11.93
CA ALA A 423 -21.27 21.52 -10.74
C ALA A 423 -21.42 20.02 -11.02
N GLN A 424 -20.44 19.23 -10.62
CA GLN A 424 -20.41 17.79 -10.80
C GLN A 424 -19.71 17.14 -9.61
N SER A 425 -20.22 16.01 -9.17
CA SER A 425 -19.58 15.20 -8.14
C SER A 425 -19.80 13.72 -8.38
N PHE A 426 -18.77 12.94 -8.09
CA PHE A 426 -18.74 11.50 -8.36
C PHE A 426 -17.72 10.80 -7.48
N SER A 427 -17.82 9.49 -7.39
CA SER A 427 -16.89 8.62 -6.70
C SER A 427 -16.13 7.74 -7.68
N VAL A 428 -14.84 7.53 -7.42
CA VAL A 428 -13.97 6.59 -8.13
C VAL A 428 -13.49 5.52 -7.16
N ARG A 429 -13.60 4.25 -7.54
CA ARG A 429 -13.10 3.13 -6.72
C ARG A 429 -11.82 2.54 -7.29
N THR A 430 -11.84 2.26 -8.59
CA THR A 430 -10.78 1.54 -9.28
C THR A 430 -10.38 2.32 -10.53
N ILE A 431 -9.08 2.44 -10.77
CA ILE A 431 -8.51 2.90 -12.04
C ILE A 431 -7.38 1.94 -12.38
N ARG A 432 -7.48 1.24 -13.52
CA ARG A 432 -6.43 0.34 -13.96
C ARG A 432 -6.27 0.23 -15.46
N PHE A 433 -5.05 -0.05 -15.90
CA PHE A 433 -4.72 -0.40 -17.27
C PHE A 433 -4.73 -1.92 -17.47
N LEU A 434 -5.33 -2.36 -18.58
CA LEU A 434 -5.50 -3.78 -18.94
C LEU A 434 -4.90 -4.07 -20.32
N ASN A 435 -4.29 -5.24 -20.48
CA ASN A 435 -3.73 -5.72 -21.75
C ASN A 435 -4.80 -6.29 -22.70
N THR A 436 -6.02 -6.50 -22.22
CA THR A 436 -7.16 -7.01 -23.00
C THR A 436 -7.83 -5.86 -23.75
N GLU A 437 -8.45 -6.16 -24.89
CA GLU A 437 -9.29 -5.18 -25.60
C GLU A 437 -10.56 -4.86 -24.80
N ALA A 438 -11.08 -3.64 -24.96
CA ALA A 438 -12.30 -3.23 -24.30
C ALA A 438 -13.45 -4.13 -24.79
N ALA A 439 -14.22 -4.70 -23.86
CA ALA A 439 -15.43 -5.41 -24.23
C ALA A 439 -16.39 -4.43 -24.93
N PRO A 440 -16.99 -4.81 -26.08
CA PRO A 440 -17.84 -3.93 -26.88
C PRO A 440 -19.13 -3.51 -26.18
#